data_AF-A0A6V7NG62-F1
#
_entry.id   AF-A0A6V7NG62-F1
#
_cell.length_a   1.000
_cell.length_b   1.000
_cell.length_c   1.000
_cell.angle_alpha   90.00
_cell.angle_beta   90.00
_cell.angle_gamma   90.00
#
_symmetry.space_group_name_H-M   'P 1'
#
loop_
_entity.id
_entity.type
_entity.pdbx_description
1 polymer ?
#
loop_
_entity_poly.entity_id
_entity_poly.type
_entity_poly.pdbx_seq_one_letter_code
_entity_poly.pdbx_strand_id
1 'polypeptide(L)'
;MIENLIATLEECAKKLPPGFRMKPIQFEKDDDTNYHMDFIAGLANMRARNYSIPEVDKLKAKFIAGRIIPAIATSTAMATGLVCLELYKILAGGHKLEDYRNTFANLALPLFSMAEPVPPKTIKHRDMSWTVWDRWTIHGNITLRELLEWLKQKGLHAYSISCGTSLLYNSMFPRHKDRLDKKVVDVAKEVAKVDVPSYRRHLDVVVACEDDEDNDIDIPLVSIYFR
;
A
#
# COMPACT_ATOMS: atom_id res chain seq x y z
N MET A 1 -17.33 -38.78 2.09
CA MET A 1 -18.00 -37.90 3.07
C MET A 1 -18.33 -36.52 2.47
N ILE A 2 -17.35 -35.84 1.86
CA ILE A 2 -17.59 -34.54 1.17
C ILE A 2 -18.46 -34.71 -0.08
N GLU A 3 -18.23 -35.73 -0.90
CA GLU A 3 -19.04 -35.99 -2.11
C GLU A 3 -20.51 -36.26 -1.80
N ASN A 4 -20.79 -37.04 -0.74
CA ASN A 4 -22.17 -37.25 -0.27
C ASN A 4 -22.82 -35.94 0.20
N LEU A 5 -22.06 -35.05 0.85
CA LEU A 5 -22.57 -33.76 1.30
C LEU A 5 -22.90 -32.85 0.11
N ILE A 6 -22.05 -32.84 -0.91
CA ILE A 6 -22.28 -32.10 -2.17
C ILE A 6 -23.54 -32.62 -2.86
N ALA A 7 -23.66 -33.95 -3.03
CA ALA A 7 -24.85 -34.57 -3.62
C ALA A 7 -26.14 -34.23 -2.86
N THR A 8 -26.07 -34.22 -1.52
CA THR A 8 -27.21 -33.83 -0.66
C THR A 8 -27.57 -32.35 -0.84
N LEU A 9 -26.57 -31.47 -0.91
CA LEU A 9 -26.78 -30.03 -1.12
C LEU A 9 -27.38 -29.73 -2.49
N GLU A 10 -26.95 -30.43 -3.54
CA GLU A 10 -27.51 -30.32 -4.89
C GLU A 10 -28.97 -30.77 -4.95
N GLU A 11 -29.32 -31.84 -4.24
CA GLU A 11 -30.70 -32.31 -4.15
C GLU A 11 -31.60 -31.32 -3.38
N CYS A 12 -31.08 -30.72 -2.31
CA CYS A 12 -31.75 -29.64 -1.58
C CYS A 12 -31.91 -28.39 -2.44
N ALA A 13 -30.91 -28.02 -3.24
CA ALA A 13 -30.96 -26.85 -4.12
C ALA A 13 -32.08 -26.97 -5.16
N LYS A 14 -32.33 -28.19 -5.68
CA LYS A 14 -33.44 -28.46 -6.61
C LYS A 14 -34.83 -28.29 -5.99
N LYS A 15 -34.94 -28.39 -4.66
CA LYS A 15 -36.20 -28.19 -3.90
C LYS A 15 -36.49 -26.72 -3.60
N LEU A 16 -35.56 -25.82 -3.87
CA LEU A 16 -35.74 -24.38 -3.68
C LEU A 16 -36.56 -23.77 -4.83
N PRO A 17 -37.42 -22.77 -4.53
CA PRO A 17 -38.22 -22.12 -5.56
C PRO A 17 -37.34 -21.42 -6.61
N PRO A 18 -37.77 -21.37 -7.88
CA PRO A 18 -37.02 -20.70 -8.94
C PRO A 18 -36.81 -19.23 -8.60
N GLY A 19 -35.56 -18.77 -8.71
CA GLY A 19 -35.17 -17.41 -8.34
C GLY A 19 -34.85 -17.19 -6.86
N PHE A 20 -34.83 -18.25 -6.04
CA PHE A 20 -34.37 -18.16 -4.65
C PHE A 20 -32.95 -17.61 -4.58
N ARG A 21 -32.75 -16.60 -3.74
CA ARG A 21 -31.44 -16.00 -3.46
C ARG A 21 -31.22 -15.92 -1.96
N MET A 22 -30.10 -16.46 -1.51
CA MET A 22 -29.62 -16.22 -0.16
C MET A 22 -29.14 -14.77 -0.04
N LYS A 23 -29.41 -14.16 1.12
CA LYS A 23 -28.89 -12.84 1.43
C LYS A 23 -27.64 -13.01 2.30
N PRO A 24 -26.45 -12.62 1.81
CA PRO A 24 -25.27 -12.61 2.66
C PRO A 24 -25.49 -11.61 3.79
N ILE A 25 -25.14 -12.00 5.01
CA ILE A 25 -25.15 -11.11 6.16
C ILE A 25 -23.81 -10.39 6.18
N GLN A 26 -23.83 -9.07 6.00
CA GLN A 26 -22.65 -8.23 6.16
C GLN A 26 -22.42 -8.01 7.64
N PHE A 27 -21.22 -8.36 8.13
CA PHE A 27 -20.89 -8.15 9.54
C PHE A 27 -20.91 -6.66 9.88
N GLU A 28 -21.72 -6.32 10.87
CA GLU A 28 -21.80 -5.01 11.50
C GLU A 28 -21.70 -5.20 13.02
N LYS A 29 -20.69 -4.57 13.63
CA LYS A 29 -20.35 -4.72 15.05
C LYS A 29 -21.02 -3.65 15.91
N ASP A 30 -21.41 -2.53 15.32
CA ASP A 30 -21.89 -1.35 16.03
C ASP A 30 -23.42 -1.29 16.17
N ASP A 31 -24.13 -2.21 15.51
CA ASP A 31 -25.56 -2.41 15.66
C ASP A 31 -25.85 -3.61 16.59
N ASP A 32 -26.34 -3.31 17.79
CA ASP A 32 -26.66 -4.34 18.81
C ASP A 32 -27.98 -5.08 18.52
N THR A 33 -28.75 -4.68 17.49
CA THR A 33 -30.05 -5.29 17.15
C THR A 33 -29.96 -6.39 16.10
N ASN A 34 -28.83 -6.52 15.40
CA ASN A 34 -28.61 -7.52 14.36
C ASN A 34 -28.12 -8.89 14.88
N TYR A 35 -27.90 -9.01 16.19
CA TYR A 35 -27.44 -10.22 16.88
C TYR A 35 -26.07 -10.77 16.45
N HIS A 36 -25.30 -10.06 15.61
CA HIS A 36 -23.98 -10.53 15.17
C HIS A 36 -23.04 -10.74 16.35
N MET A 37 -22.97 -9.75 17.24
CA MET A 37 -22.10 -9.83 18.41
C MET A 37 -22.61 -10.81 19.46
N ASP A 38 -23.93 -11.01 19.57
CA ASP A 38 -24.51 -12.03 20.45
C ASP A 38 -24.15 -13.44 19.98
N PHE A 39 -24.22 -13.67 18.66
CA PHE A 39 -23.80 -14.91 18.03
C PHE A 39 -22.30 -15.19 18.25
N ILE A 40 -21.44 -14.20 17.99
CA ILE A 40 -19.98 -14.34 18.16
C ILE A 40 -19.62 -14.58 19.62
N ALA A 41 -20.12 -13.77 20.56
CA ALA A 41 -19.81 -13.91 21.99
C ALA A 41 -20.32 -15.25 22.54
N GLY A 42 -21.56 -15.64 22.19
CA GLY A 42 -22.15 -16.90 22.61
C GLY A 42 -21.36 -18.12 22.13
N LEU A 43 -21.05 -18.20 20.82
CA LEU A 43 -20.26 -19.30 20.26
C LEU A 43 -18.84 -19.33 20.83
N ALA A 44 -18.19 -18.17 20.97
CA ALA A 44 -16.85 -18.09 21.53
C ALA A 44 -16.80 -18.61 22.98
N ASN A 45 -17.76 -18.21 23.82
CA ASN A 45 -17.84 -18.69 25.21
C ASN A 45 -18.19 -20.17 25.31
N MET A 46 -19.07 -20.70 24.45
CA MET A 46 -19.32 -22.15 24.38
C MET A 46 -18.06 -22.93 24.02
N ARG A 47 -17.27 -22.44 23.05
CA ARG A 47 -15.97 -23.03 22.72
C ARG A 47 -14.99 -22.90 23.88
N ALA A 48 -14.96 -21.77 24.58
CA ALA A 48 -14.07 -21.53 25.71
C ALA A 48 -14.29 -22.56 26.83
N ARG A 49 -15.55 -22.88 27.15
CA ARG A 49 -15.92 -23.93 28.12
C ARG A 49 -15.33 -25.29 27.78
N ASN A 50 -15.31 -25.68 26.50
CA ASN A 50 -14.77 -26.97 26.08
C ASN A 50 -13.27 -27.13 26.36
N TYR A 51 -12.53 -26.02 26.42
CA TYR A 51 -11.08 -26.01 26.62
C TYR A 51 -10.68 -25.38 27.96
N SER A 52 -11.62 -25.17 28.88
CA SER A 52 -11.40 -24.49 30.17
C SER A 52 -10.74 -23.12 30.03
N ILE A 53 -11.07 -22.39 28.96
CA ILE A 53 -10.63 -21.01 28.72
C ILE A 53 -11.62 -20.05 29.43
N PRO A 54 -11.16 -18.98 30.11
CA PRO A 54 -12.06 -18.01 30.71
C PRO A 54 -13.00 -17.35 29.70
N GLU A 55 -14.29 -17.26 30.05
CA GLU A 55 -15.29 -16.57 29.24
C GLU A 55 -15.04 -15.06 29.20
N VAL A 56 -15.53 -14.41 28.14
CA VAL A 56 -15.47 -12.96 27.98
C VAL A 56 -16.86 -12.37 27.84
N ASP A 57 -17.05 -11.13 28.29
CA ASP A 57 -18.29 -10.40 28.09
C ASP A 57 -18.46 -9.95 26.61
N LYS A 58 -19.68 -9.49 26.28
CA LYS A 58 -20.00 -9.01 24.93
C LYS A 58 -19.13 -7.82 24.51
N LEU A 59 -18.76 -6.94 25.44
CA LEU A 59 -17.96 -5.75 25.15
C LEU A 59 -16.52 -6.11 24.78
N LYS A 60 -15.88 -7.00 25.52
CA LYS A 60 -14.55 -7.54 25.24
C LYS A 60 -14.55 -8.40 23.98
N ALA A 61 -15.61 -9.18 23.75
CA ALA A 61 -15.80 -9.89 22.48
C ALA A 61 -15.92 -8.90 21.30
N LYS A 62 -16.70 -7.82 21.45
CA LYS A 62 -16.86 -6.76 20.44
C LYS A 62 -15.55 -6.02 20.19
N PHE A 63 -14.79 -5.74 21.25
CA PHE A 63 -13.47 -5.13 21.15
C PHE A 63 -12.51 -5.97 20.30
N ILE A 64 -12.43 -7.28 20.57
CA ILE A 64 -11.51 -8.20 19.89
C ILE A 64 -12.01 -8.53 18.47
N ALA A 65 -13.25 -9.01 18.32
CA ALA A 65 -13.81 -9.42 17.04
C ALA A 65 -14.02 -8.25 16.08
N GLY A 66 -14.39 -7.09 16.62
CA GLY A 66 -14.57 -5.85 15.89
C GLY A 66 -13.28 -5.10 15.57
N ARG A 67 -12.12 -5.55 16.08
CA ARG A 67 -10.81 -4.89 15.94
C ARG A 67 -10.88 -3.40 16.31
N ILE A 68 -11.52 -3.09 17.43
CA ILE A 68 -11.73 -1.71 17.87
C ILE A 68 -10.38 -1.11 18.29
N ILE A 69 -10.05 0.05 17.75
CA ILE A 69 -8.91 0.85 18.17
C ILE A 69 -9.39 1.80 19.28
N PRO A 70 -8.89 1.68 20.53
CA PRO A 70 -9.26 2.61 21.59
C PRO A 70 -8.89 4.05 21.21
N ALA A 71 -9.81 4.98 21.44
CA ALA A 71 -9.59 6.39 21.21
C ALA A 71 -10.25 7.23 22.31
N ILE A 72 -9.60 8.32 22.68
CA ILE A 72 -10.12 9.31 23.64
C ILE A 72 -9.72 10.71 23.18
N ALA A 73 -10.63 11.67 23.39
CA ALA A 73 -10.47 13.03 22.88
C ALA A 73 -9.20 13.73 23.39
N THR A 74 -8.74 13.42 24.60
CA THR A 74 -7.53 14.01 25.20
C THR A 74 -6.27 13.70 24.39
N SER A 75 -6.06 12.43 24.00
CA SER A 75 -4.93 12.02 23.15
C SER A 75 -5.01 12.65 21.76
N THR A 76 -6.21 12.74 21.18
CA THR A 76 -6.42 13.36 19.87
C THR A 76 -6.14 14.87 19.90
N ALA A 77 -6.65 15.58 20.91
CA ALA A 77 -6.43 17.02 21.07
C ALA A 77 -4.93 17.34 21.26
N MET A 78 -4.24 16.56 22.10
CA MET A 78 -2.80 16.67 22.30
C MET A 78 -2.02 16.45 20.99
N ALA A 79 -2.28 15.33 20.29
CA ALA A 79 -1.60 15.04 19.03
C ALA A 79 -1.83 16.14 17.99
N THR A 80 -3.07 16.63 17.87
CA THR A 80 -3.41 17.71 16.95
C THR A 80 -2.69 19.01 17.31
N GLY A 81 -2.66 19.38 18.59
CA GLY A 81 -1.94 20.57 19.05
C GLY A 81 -0.45 20.52 18.70
N LEU A 82 0.21 19.38 18.90
CA LEU A 82 1.61 19.19 18.55
C LEU A 82 1.85 19.27 17.02
N VAL A 83 0.96 18.70 16.21
CA VAL A 83 1.01 18.84 14.75
C VAL A 83 0.88 20.30 14.32
N CYS A 84 -0.01 21.07 14.95
CA CYS A 84 -0.16 22.50 14.67
C CYS A 84 1.10 23.31 15.02
N LEU A 85 1.88 22.90 16.02
CA LEU A 85 3.16 23.55 16.32
C LEU A 85 4.19 23.33 15.21
N GLU A 86 4.29 22.12 14.65
CA GLU A 86 5.16 21.85 13.50
C GLU A 86 4.67 22.56 12.22
N LEU A 87 3.35 22.72 12.07
CA LEU A 87 2.77 23.46 10.95
C LEU A 87 3.25 24.92 10.91
N TYR A 88 3.42 25.59 12.06
CA TYR A 88 3.96 26.96 12.08
C TYR A 88 5.36 27.03 11.47
N LYS A 89 6.23 26.03 11.71
CA LYS A 89 7.58 25.97 11.14
C LYS A 89 7.52 25.81 9.62
N ILE A 90 6.62 24.94 9.13
CA ILE A 90 6.43 24.74 7.70
C ILE A 90 5.97 26.05 7.03
N LEU A 91 5.00 26.74 7.63
CA LEU A 91 4.45 27.99 7.07
C LEU A 91 5.44 29.15 7.11
N ALA A 92 6.26 29.24 8.15
CA ALA A 92 7.30 30.27 8.26
C ALA A 92 8.43 30.06 7.24
N GLY A 93 8.74 28.80 6.90
CA GLY A 93 9.84 28.45 5.99
C GLY A 93 11.22 28.70 6.60
N GLY A 94 12.28 28.27 5.90
CA GLY A 94 13.68 28.54 6.30
C GLY A 94 14.19 27.78 7.54
N HIS A 95 13.38 26.89 8.11
CA HIS A 95 13.77 26.04 9.24
C HIS A 95 14.67 24.87 8.82
N LYS A 96 15.68 24.57 9.64
CA LYS A 96 16.56 23.41 9.45
C LYS A 96 15.87 22.15 9.94
N LEU A 97 16.37 20.98 9.52
CA LEU A 97 15.87 19.67 10.00
C LEU A 97 15.85 19.59 11.54
N GLU A 98 16.90 20.11 12.16
CA GLU A 98 17.11 20.19 13.62
C GLU A 98 16.06 21.07 14.35
N ASP A 99 15.25 21.85 13.64
CA ASP A 99 14.17 22.63 14.25
C ASP A 99 12.88 21.80 14.40
N TYR A 100 12.71 20.74 13.60
CA TYR A 100 11.52 19.90 13.60
C TYR A 100 11.55 18.85 14.71
N ARG A 101 10.39 18.44 15.21
CA ARG A 101 10.28 17.43 16.28
C ARG A 101 9.21 16.39 15.97
N ASN A 102 9.62 15.13 15.92
CA ASN A 102 8.74 13.98 16.05
C ASN A 102 8.41 13.79 17.52
N THR A 103 7.14 13.92 17.91
CA THR A 103 6.71 13.76 19.30
C THR A 103 6.03 12.42 19.53
N PHE A 104 6.52 11.67 20.50
CA PHE A 104 5.95 10.42 21.00
C PHE A 104 5.40 10.68 22.40
N ALA A 105 4.14 10.33 22.63
CA ALA A 105 3.47 10.62 23.89
C ALA A 105 2.69 9.40 24.40
N ASN A 106 2.75 9.18 25.72
CA ASN A 106 1.92 8.24 26.43
C ASN A 106 1.34 8.92 27.69
N LEU A 107 0.09 9.37 27.58
CA LEU A 107 -0.63 10.08 28.64
C LEU A 107 -0.95 9.20 29.87
N ALA A 108 -0.86 7.87 29.76
CA ALA A 108 -1.01 7.00 30.92
C ALA A 108 0.22 7.04 31.85
N LEU A 109 1.41 7.31 31.30
CA LEU A 109 2.69 7.43 32.03
C LEU A 109 3.20 8.88 32.14
N PRO A 110 2.33 9.87 31.89
CA PRO A 110 2.69 11.23 31.44
C PRO A 110 4.01 11.38 30.67
N LEU A 111 4.33 10.46 29.75
CA LEU A 111 5.60 10.43 29.04
C LEU A 111 5.50 11.24 27.74
N PHE A 112 6.45 12.15 27.53
CA PHE A 112 6.65 12.88 26.29
C PHE A 112 8.10 12.75 25.86
N SER A 113 8.33 12.28 24.64
CA SER A 113 9.65 12.16 24.03
C SER A 113 9.62 12.86 22.69
N MET A 114 10.58 13.74 22.46
CA MET A 114 10.71 14.46 21.19
C MET A 114 12.05 14.11 20.57
N ALA A 115 12.03 13.74 19.30
CA ALA A 115 13.22 13.40 18.53
C ALA A 115 13.28 14.21 17.24
N GLU A 116 14.49 14.49 16.79
CA GLU A 116 14.71 15.08 15.47
C GLU A 116 14.28 14.09 14.37
N PRO A 117 13.67 14.55 13.26
CA PRO A 117 13.42 13.70 12.12
C PRO A 117 14.73 13.19 11.52
N VAL A 118 14.72 11.95 11.06
CA VAL A 118 15.88 11.34 10.41
C VAL A 118 16.06 11.99 9.02
N PRO A 119 17.27 12.46 8.66
CA PRO A 119 17.53 12.97 7.32
C PRO A 119 17.31 11.87 6.27
N PRO A 120 16.89 12.24 5.05
CA PRO A 120 16.70 11.24 4.01
C PRO A 120 18.03 10.55 3.66
N LYS A 121 17.99 9.23 3.47
CA LYS A 121 19.14 8.47 3.01
C LYS A 121 19.56 9.00 1.63
N THR A 122 20.81 9.44 1.53
CA THR A 122 21.39 9.88 0.25
C THR A 122 22.08 8.69 -0.41
N ILE A 123 21.67 8.38 -1.63
CA ILE A 123 22.30 7.38 -2.50
C ILE A 123 23.23 8.13 -3.45
N LYS A 124 24.46 7.63 -3.61
CA LYS A 124 25.47 8.21 -4.48
C LYS A 124 25.86 7.20 -5.55
N HIS A 125 25.94 7.65 -6.79
CA HIS A 125 26.39 6.85 -7.92
C HIS A 125 27.08 7.75 -8.93
N ARG A 126 28.36 7.48 -9.20
CA ARG A 126 29.24 8.36 -9.99
C ARG A 126 29.17 9.81 -9.46
N ASP A 127 28.94 10.78 -10.32
CA ASP A 127 28.79 12.20 -9.97
C ASP A 127 27.36 12.59 -9.55
N MET A 128 26.44 11.62 -9.46
CA MET A 128 25.05 11.86 -9.09
C MET A 128 24.78 11.47 -7.63
N SER A 129 23.88 12.22 -7.00
CA SER A 129 23.34 11.88 -5.69
C SER A 129 21.85 12.16 -5.64
N TRP A 130 21.09 11.28 -5.01
CA TRP A 130 19.64 11.44 -4.85
C TRP A 130 19.16 10.87 -3.52
N THR A 131 17.90 11.14 -3.23
CA THR A 131 17.15 10.78 -2.04
C THR A 131 15.78 10.25 -2.43
N VAL A 132 14.99 9.80 -1.44
CA VAL A 132 13.60 9.37 -1.65
C VAL A 132 12.67 10.46 -2.21
N TRP A 133 13.07 11.73 -2.10
CA TRP A 133 12.28 12.88 -2.55
C TRP A 133 12.53 13.24 -4.02
N ASP A 134 13.60 12.71 -4.60
CA ASP A 134 13.95 13.00 -5.98
C ASP A 134 13.05 12.26 -6.96
N ARG A 135 12.90 12.85 -8.14
CA ARG A 135 12.15 12.29 -9.26
C ARG A 135 12.86 12.64 -10.54
N TRP A 136 13.09 11.64 -11.38
CA TRP A 136 13.67 11.84 -12.70
C TRP A 136 12.56 12.06 -13.71
N THR A 137 12.64 13.17 -14.44
CA THR A 137 11.63 13.53 -15.42
C THR A 137 12.21 13.42 -16.81
N ILE A 138 11.53 12.67 -17.67
CA ILE A 138 11.87 12.56 -19.10
C ILE A 138 10.74 13.15 -19.91
N HIS A 139 11.07 14.11 -20.77
CA HIS A 139 10.13 14.73 -21.69
C HIS A 139 10.19 14.06 -23.06
N GLY A 140 9.03 13.79 -23.63
CA GLY A 140 8.88 13.15 -24.92
C GLY A 140 8.26 11.77 -24.82
N ASN A 141 7.57 11.37 -25.88
CA ASN A 141 7.03 10.02 -26.00
C ASN A 141 8.18 9.08 -26.40
N ILE A 142 8.92 8.56 -25.42
CA ILE A 142 10.07 7.68 -25.63
C ILE A 142 9.67 6.20 -25.75
N THR A 143 10.52 5.42 -26.39
CA THR A 143 10.48 3.96 -26.46
C THR A 143 11.10 3.31 -25.23
N LEU A 144 10.82 2.03 -25.00
CA LEU A 144 11.52 1.27 -23.95
C LEU A 144 13.03 1.21 -24.21
N ARG A 145 13.45 1.10 -25.48
CA ARG A 145 14.87 1.12 -25.84
C ARG A 145 15.54 2.45 -25.49
N GLU A 146 14.90 3.57 -25.81
CA GLU A 146 15.41 4.91 -25.46
C GLU A 146 15.50 5.10 -23.94
N LEU A 147 14.54 4.57 -23.17
CA LEU A 147 14.59 4.59 -21.70
C LEU A 147 15.78 3.79 -21.15
N LEU A 148 16.01 2.58 -21.68
CA LEU A 148 17.15 1.74 -21.27
C LEU A 148 18.49 2.41 -21.62
N GLU A 149 18.61 3.00 -22.80
CA GLU A 149 19.82 3.71 -23.21
C GLU A 149 20.05 4.95 -22.35
N TRP A 150 18.99 5.68 -21.99
CA TRP A 150 19.07 6.83 -21.10
C TRP A 150 19.58 6.46 -19.70
N LEU A 151 19.16 5.31 -19.15
CA LEU A 151 19.69 4.77 -17.89
C LEU A 151 21.14 4.30 -18.06
N LYS A 152 21.46 3.62 -19.15
CA LYS A 152 22.81 3.13 -19.44
C LYS A 152 23.84 4.25 -19.56
N GLN A 153 23.49 5.38 -20.18
CA GLN A 153 24.33 6.57 -20.24
C GLN A 153 24.69 7.11 -18.84
N LYS A 154 23.83 6.84 -17.85
CA LYS A 154 24.06 7.20 -16.45
C LYS A 154 24.84 6.15 -15.65
N GLY A 155 25.19 5.01 -16.25
CA GLY A 155 25.85 3.89 -15.56
C GLY A 155 24.89 2.95 -14.86
N LEU A 156 23.62 2.96 -15.26
CA LEU A 156 22.57 2.17 -14.63
C LEU A 156 22.03 1.15 -15.63
N HIS A 157 22.21 -0.12 -15.30
CA HIS A 157 21.76 -1.23 -16.13
C HIS A 157 20.41 -1.71 -15.62
N ALA A 158 19.33 -1.27 -16.27
CA ALA A 158 17.99 -1.64 -15.89
C ALA A 158 17.71 -3.11 -16.22
N TYR A 159 17.35 -3.91 -15.23
CA TYR A 159 16.92 -5.30 -15.43
C TYR A 159 15.41 -5.47 -15.29
N SER A 160 14.69 -4.51 -14.68
CA SER A 160 13.24 -4.56 -14.51
C SER A 160 12.62 -3.16 -14.57
N ILE A 161 11.55 -2.99 -15.35
CA ILE A 161 10.77 -1.75 -15.42
C ILE A 161 9.29 -2.09 -15.25
N SER A 162 8.66 -1.46 -14.27
CA SER A 162 7.26 -1.70 -13.91
C SER A 162 6.44 -0.42 -13.90
N CYS A 163 5.17 -0.53 -14.27
CA CYS A 163 4.17 0.52 -14.13
C CYS A 163 3.03 0.00 -13.25
N GLY A 164 2.92 0.52 -12.03
CA GLY A 164 2.01 -0.04 -11.03
C GLY A 164 2.39 -1.49 -10.71
N THR A 165 1.42 -2.40 -10.81
CA THR A 165 1.63 -3.85 -10.58
C THR A 165 2.14 -4.61 -11.79
N SER A 166 2.32 -3.94 -12.94
CA SER A 166 2.55 -4.60 -14.21
C SER A 166 3.98 -4.41 -14.71
N LEU A 167 4.58 -5.52 -15.14
CA LEU A 167 5.96 -5.58 -15.61
C LEU A 167 6.05 -5.25 -17.11
N LEU A 168 6.63 -4.10 -17.43
CA LEU A 168 6.78 -3.60 -18.81
C LEU A 168 7.99 -4.24 -19.49
N TYR A 169 9.11 -4.29 -18.78
CA TYR A 169 10.38 -4.85 -19.23
C TYR A 169 11.00 -5.69 -18.11
N ASN A 170 11.62 -6.83 -18.48
CA ASN A 170 12.45 -7.62 -17.59
C ASN A 170 13.49 -8.40 -18.41
N SER A 171 14.77 -8.23 -18.08
CA SER A 171 15.90 -8.81 -18.82
C SER A 171 15.90 -10.35 -18.81
N MET A 172 15.34 -10.97 -17.77
CA MET A 172 15.30 -12.43 -17.60
C MET A 172 14.32 -13.14 -18.55
N PHE A 173 13.29 -12.43 -19.05
CA PHE A 173 12.23 -13.03 -19.85
C PHE A 173 12.27 -12.56 -21.32
N PRO A 174 12.32 -13.45 -22.33
CA PRO A 174 12.49 -13.05 -23.74
C PRO A 174 11.32 -12.25 -24.32
N ARG A 175 10.15 -12.24 -23.66
CA ARG A 175 8.95 -11.48 -24.07
C ARG A 175 9.15 -9.97 -24.17
N HIS A 176 10.22 -9.42 -23.58
CA HIS A 176 10.50 -7.99 -23.69
C HIS A 176 10.98 -7.58 -25.09
N LYS A 177 11.53 -8.51 -25.88
CA LYS A 177 12.17 -8.19 -27.18
C LYS A 177 11.21 -7.51 -28.16
N ASP A 178 9.96 -7.96 -28.21
CA ASP A 178 8.93 -7.42 -29.12
C ASP A 178 8.40 -6.03 -28.68
N ARG A 179 8.79 -5.55 -27.49
CA ARG A 179 8.31 -4.30 -26.89
C ARG A 179 9.35 -3.19 -26.89
N LEU A 180 10.61 -3.50 -27.17
CA LEU A 180 11.73 -2.54 -27.05
C LEU A 180 11.51 -1.29 -27.90
N ASP A 181 10.99 -1.46 -29.11
CA ASP A 181 10.78 -0.35 -30.06
C ASP A 181 9.40 0.32 -29.91
N LYS A 182 8.56 -0.17 -28.99
CA LYS A 182 7.27 0.45 -28.67
C LYS A 182 7.45 1.57 -27.66
N LYS A 183 6.55 2.55 -27.70
CA LYS A 183 6.49 3.65 -26.74
C LYS A 183 6.11 3.13 -25.36
N VAL A 184 6.72 3.67 -24.30
CA VAL A 184 6.50 3.19 -22.92
C VAL A 184 5.02 3.27 -22.54
N VAL A 185 4.33 4.33 -22.98
CA VAL A 185 2.89 4.53 -22.75
C VAL A 185 2.04 3.47 -23.44
N ASP A 186 2.41 3.08 -24.66
CA ASP A 186 1.67 2.08 -25.42
C ASP A 186 1.87 0.68 -24.83
N VAL A 187 3.10 0.37 -24.40
CA VAL A 187 3.38 -0.88 -23.67
C VAL A 187 2.63 -0.93 -22.34
N ALA A 188 2.53 0.19 -21.62
CA ALA A 188 1.73 0.26 -20.40
C ALA A 188 0.25 0.02 -20.66
N LYS A 189 -0.32 0.57 -21.74
CA LYS A 189 -1.72 0.30 -22.13
C LYS A 189 -1.94 -1.16 -22.54
N GLU A 190 -1.02 -1.74 -23.32
CA GLU A 190 -1.15 -3.11 -23.80
C GLU A 190 -1.00 -4.15 -22.66
N VAL A 191 0.03 -3.99 -21.83
CA VAL A 191 0.44 -4.99 -20.84
C VAL A 191 -0.24 -4.77 -19.50
N ALA A 192 -0.20 -3.53 -19.02
CA ALA A 192 -0.75 -3.18 -17.72
C ALA A 192 -2.26 -2.92 -17.78
N LYS A 193 -2.85 -2.86 -18.99
CA LYS A 193 -4.23 -2.42 -19.23
C LYS A 193 -4.53 -1.11 -18.49
N VAL A 194 -3.50 -0.27 -18.34
CA VAL A 194 -3.62 1.00 -17.64
C VAL A 194 -4.45 1.90 -18.55
N ASP A 195 -5.64 2.25 -18.08
CA ASP A 195 -6.38 3.33 -18.68
C ASP A 195 -5.61 4.63 -18.41
N VAL A 196 -5.28 5.34 -19.48
CA VAL A 196 -4.56 6.61 -19.41
C VAL A 196 -5.56 7.69 -19.81
N PRO A 197 -6.23 8.34 -18.84
CA PRO A 197 -7.20 9.38 -19.13
C PRO A 197 -6.62 10.50 -19.98
N SER A 198 -7.46 11.19 -20.74
CA SER A 198 -7.03 12.27 -21.64
C SER A 198 -6.28 13.41 -20.93
N TYR A 199 -6.61 13.67 -19.66
CA TYR A 199 -5.95 14.68 -18.83
C TYR A 199 -4.56 14.25 -18.31
N ARG A 200 -4.25 12.95 -18.29
CA ARG A 200 -2.97 12.45 -17.78
C ARG A 200 -1.90 12.61 -18.86
N ARG A 201 -0.87 13.40 -18.53
CA ARG A 201 0.24 13.76 -19.44
C ARG A 201 1.54 13.02 -19.17
N HIS A 202 1.65 12.34 -18.02
CA HIS A 202 2.83 11.58 -17.65
C HIS A 202 2.47 10.19 -17.12
N LEU A 203 3.43 9.27 -17.26
CA LEU A 203 3.40 7.94 -16.69
C LEU A 203 4.59 7.77 -15.75
N ASP A 204 4.34 7.21 -14.57
CA ASP A 204 5.41 6.90 -13.62
C ASP A 204 5.81 5.43 -13.79
N VAL A 205 7.11 5.18 -13.85
CA VAL A 205 7.68 3.84 -13.90
C VAL A 205 8.69 3.66 -12.77
N VAL A 206 8.60 2.50 -12.13
CA VAL A 206 9.56 2.04 -11.14
C VAL A 206 10.57 1.17 -11.86
N VAL A 207 11.84 1.45 -11.65
CA VAL A 207 12.94 0.80 -12.34
C VAL A 207 13.85 0.15 -11.30
N ALA A 208 14.15 -1.12 -11.49
CA ALA A 208 15.22 -1.80 -10.78
C ALA A 208 16.41 -1.93 -11.72
N CYS A 209 17.58 -1.50 -11.23
CA CYS A 209 18.81 -1.45 -11.97
C CYS A 209 20.01 -1.80 -11.09
N GLU A 210 21.06 -2.25 -11.75
CA GLU A 210 22.37 -2.47 -11.17
C GLU A 210 23.33 -1.36 -11.61
N ASP A 211 24.35 -1.08 -10.81
CA ASP A 211 25.47 -0.22 -11.20
C ASP A 211 26.51 -0.98 -12.05
N ASP A 212 27.62 -0.33 -12.40
CA ASP A 212 28.68 -0.94 -13.21
C ASP A 212 29.46 -2.05 -12.46
N GLU A 213 29.25 -2.20 -11.16
CA GLU A 213 29.85 -3.24 -10.31
C GLU A 213 28.86 -4.39 -10.03
N ASP A 214 27.75 -4.45 -10.78
CA ASP A 214 26.66 -5.42 -10.63
C ASP A 214 25.98 -5.36 -9.24
N ASN A 215 26.02 -4.22 -8.55
CA ASN A 215 25.29 -4.01 -7.30
C ASN A 215 23.91 -3.41 -7.55
N ASP A 216 22.88 -3.99 -6.92
CA ASP A 216 21.53 -3.43 -6.91
C ASP A 216 21.52 -2.01 -6.33
N ILE A 217 20.92 -1.07 -7.07
CA ILE A 217 20.83 0.34 -6.66
C ILE A 217 19.41 0.88 -6.83
N ASP A 218 18.88 1.46 -5.74
CA ASP A 218 17.60 2.15 -5.75
C ASP A 218 17.73 3.50 -6.45
N ILE A 219 16.92 3.73 -7.49
CA ILE A 219 16.89 5.00 -8.22
C ILE A 219 15.60 5.77 -7.98
N PRO A 220 15.57 7.09 -8.24
CA PRO A 220 14.36 7.89 -8.14
C PRO A 220 13.25 7.38 -9.05
N LEU A 221 12.00 7.68 -8.68
CA LEU A 221 10.86 7.44 -9.55
C LEU A 221 11.07 8.15 -10.90
N VAL A 222 10.84 7.44 -12.01
CA VAL A 222 10.98 8.01 -13.35
C VAL A 222 9.60 8.37 -13.89
N SER A 223 9.39 9.66 -14.14
CA SER A 223 8.15 10.20 -14.71
C SER A 223 8.38 10.57 -16.18
N ILE A 224 7.67 9.90 -17.08
CA ILE A 224 7.75 10.09 -18.53
C ILE A 224 6.58 10.97 -18.98
N TYR A 225 6.86 12.22 -19.34
CA TYR A 225 5.90 13.18 -19.86
C TYR A 225 5.78 13.04 -21.37
N PHE A 226 4.73 12.36 -21.81
CA PHE A 226 4.48 12.02 -23.21
C PHE A 226 3.56 13.01 -23.94
N ARG A 227 3.01 14.01 -23.23
CA ARG A 227 2.12 15.08 -23.72
C ARG A 227 2.36 16.41 -23.04
#